data_AF-A0A496VZB8-F1
#
_entry.id   AF-A0A496VZB8-F1
#
_cell.length_a   1.000
_cell.length_b   1.000
_cell.length_c   1.000
_cell.angle_alpha   90.00
_cell.angle_beta   90.00
_cell.angle_gamma   90.00
#
_symmetry.space_group_name_H-M   'P 1'
#
loop_
_entity.id
_entity.type
_entity.pdbx_description
1 polymer ?
#
loop_
_entity_poly.entity_id
_entity_poly.type
_entity_poly.pdbx_seq_one_letter_code
_entity_poly.pdbx_strand_id
1 'polypeptide(L)'
;MGNQYQNVVLAVFVGIFIQLWALTTLAITRDEVIANAERYATHKWTVLRGNANPTFNRFKTGQTVIGLPYNWGGFDTIEEFDEKLKKGHVAGKAFSKKVNGKAVYGNFAGIDCSGFVSRVWNLKGKKGTSHFHNDKKLYPKIGWKNLKAGDIVNKRVKIRGKWNGHVRVFHKRTPDGLLWFYESTTSTPHKGVVHRTISRENHYIPRRYKKIKEGSISPPTTISTRPTPSISANTPVITEIRPNRLKALPSGQRQWIKIYGKHFTPHSKLELRMVGVTKFSDRVPIFISAQELWYKINVGSNANDWTVKVLNGKRRSKSSAFKVMTGPLVPGKYREASIRYLNSSDLRGRSAWDLKVMRNEIFARYGYIFNTPKLKDYFKKQAWYEPKSRHVTRELTDIERANIQFIRRREASIAAIRDKYEAYPIVIIAWLSEIGYLNPLEASNPEKVKSGLKAFQRDARLPQTGKLDDKIWKKLSQIKLTSKTKRQLHSLIKSKWRSSPRSCDPDFIWIAVSLAEIGYFTQRLESINMTHVKAALKAFQRDAGVLQTGLLDKTTWEKLSPLRLSTKMRKQIDVLRCR
;
A
#
# COMPACT_ATOMS: atom_id res chain seq x y z
N MET A 1 -55.76 -36.24 -58.80
CA MET A 1 -55.54 -34.88 -58.25
C MET A 1 -54.28 -34.97 -57.38
N GLY A 2 -53.06 -34.67 -57.81
CA GLY A 2 -52.64 -33.68 -58.78
C GLY A 2 -51.98 -32.50 -58.07
N ASN A 3 -50.74 -32.73 -57.60
CA ASN A 3 -49.58 -31.82 -57.63
C ASN A 3 -49.61 -30.44 -56.92
N GLN A 4 -48.41 -30.01 -56.51
CA GLN A 4 -47.95 -28.62 -56.29
C GLN A 4 -48.30 -27.95 -54.92
N TYR A 5 -47.38 -27.43 -54.10
CA TYR A 5 -45.96 -27.07 -54.23
C TYR A 5 -45.24 -27.06 -52.88
N GLN A 6 -43.97 -27.48 -52.92
CA GLN A 6 -42.91 -27.04 -52.00
C GLN A 6 -42.72 -25.51 -52.05
N ASN A 7 -42.14 -24.96 -50.97
CA ASN A 7 -41.54 -23.63 -50.83
C ASN A 7 -42.43 -22.51 -50.26
N VAL A 8 -42.48 -22.42 -48.93
CA VAL A 8 -41.83 -21.28 -48.23
C VAL A 8 -41.13 -21.81 -46.98
N VAL A 9 -39.80 -21.90 -47.09
CA VAL A 9 -38.86 -21.97 -45.97
C VAL A 9 -39.01 -20.68 -45.14
N LEU A 10 -38.83 -20.78 -43.81
CA LEU A 10 -38.57 -19.67 -42.87
C LEU A 10 -39.80 -18.95 -42.25
N ALA A 11 -40.40 -19.51 -41.18
CA ALA A 11 -40.91 -18.77 -39.98
C ALA A 11 -41.92 -19.57 -39.14
N VAL A 12 -41.47 -20.38 -38.17
CA VAL A 12 -42.31 -20.78 -36.99
C VAL A 12 -41.49 -20.74 -35.67
N PHE A 13 -40.33 -20.07 -35.64
CA PHE A 13 -39.54 -19.87 -34.42
C PHE A 13 -39.97 -18.65 -33.58
N VAL A 14 -41.25 -18.27 -33.62
CA VAL A 14 -41.76 -17.13 -32.84
C VAL A 14 -43.09 -17.49 -32.16
N GLY A 15 -43.02 -17.67 -30.85
CA GLY A 15 -43.98 -17.03 -29.94
C GLY A 15 -45.26 -17.77 -29.58
N ILE A 16 -45.17 -18.69 -28.61
CA ILE A 16 -46.14 -18.79 -27.50
C ILE A 16 -45.28 -18.88 -26.23
N PHE A 17 -44.88 -17.74 -25.67
CA PHE A 17 -45.51 -17.06 -24.51
C PHE A 17 -45.56 -17.93 -23.26
N ILE A 18 -44.53 -17.80 -22.40
CA ILE A 18 -44.55 -16.98 -21.18
C ILE A 18 -45.41 -17.62 -20.09
N GLN A 19 -44.75 -18.35 -19.18
CA GLN A 19 -44.94 -18.25 -17.72
C GLN A 19 -44.01 -19.24 -17.01
N LEU A 20 -42.83 -18.75 -16.59
CA LEU A 20 -42.10 -19.12 -15.36
C LEU A 20 -40.69 -18.51 -15.38
N TRP A 21 -40.62 -17.20 -15.63
CA TRP A 21 -39.45 -16.40 -15.24
C TRP A 21 -39.57 -16.02 -13.77
N ALA A 22 -39.27 -16.97 -12.89
CA ALA A 22 -38.85 -16.60 -11.54
C ALA A 22 -37.42 -16.06 -11.62
N LEU A 23 -37.30 -14.74 -11.73
CA LEU A 23 -36.05 -13.97 -11.72
C LEU A 23 -35.30 -14.13 -10.39
N THR A 24 -34.62 -15.26 -10.17
CA THR A 24 -33.54 -15.30 -9.18
C THR A 24 -32.26 -14.81 -9.85
N THR A 25 -31.96 -13.53 -9.69
CA THR A 25 -30.55 -13.08 -9.82
C THR A 25 -29.71 -13.92 -8.86
N LEU A 26 -28.85 -14.77 -9.39
CA LEU A 26 -27.97 -15.63 -8.59
C LEU A 26 -27.16 -14.75 -7.63
N ALA A 27 -27.29 -15.02 -6.35
CA ALA A 27 -26.49 -14.37 -5.33
C ALA A 27 -25.01 -14.78 -5.48
N ILE A 28 -24.09 -13.84 -5.28
CA ILE A 28 -22.64 -14.07 -5.45
C ILE A 28 -21.99 -14.26 -4.08
N THR A 29 -21.07 -15.19 -3.95
CA THR A 29 -20.31 -15.41 -2.71
C THR A 29 -19.15 -14.42 -2.56
N ARG A 30 -18.66 -14.21 -1.34
CA ARG A 30 -17.47 -13.37 -1.12
C ARG A 30 -16.24 -13.89 -1.85
N ASP A 31 -16.06 -15.20 -1.85
CA ASP A 31 -14.90 -15.83 -2.48
C ASP A 31 -14.95 -15.65 -3.99
N GLU A 32 -16.11 -15.76 -4.62
CA GLU A 32 -16.29 -15.45 -6.05
C GLU A 32 -15.97 -13.98 -6.35
N VAL A 33 -16.41 -13.03 -5.50
CA VAL A 33 -16.08 -11.61 -5.68
C VAL A 33 -14.56 -11.38 -5.65
N ILE A 34 -13.86 -12.02 -4.69
CA ILE A 34 -12.41 -11.88 -4.57
C ILE A 34 -11.69 -12.61 -5.72
N ALA A 35 -12.15 -13.79 -6.12
CA ALA A 35 -11.60 -14.52 -7.25
C ALA A 35 -11.73 -13.72 -8.55
N ASN A 36 -12.91 -13.13 -8.80
CA ASN A 36 -13.13 -12.23 -9.93
C ASN A 36 -12.18 -11.03 -9.85
N ALA A 37 -12.07 -10.37 -8.69
CA ALA A 37 -11.17 -9.24 -8.51
C ALA A 37 -9.70 -9.60 -8.74
N GLU A 38 -9.27 -10.78 -8.28
CA GLU A 38 -7.91 -11.30 -8.51
C GLU A 38 -7.66 -11.57 -9.99
N ARG A 39 -8.57 -12.26 -10.70
CA ARG A 39 -8.45 -12.52 -12.14
C ARG A 39 -8.13 -11.25 -12.93
N TYR A 40 -8.88 -10.18 -12.69
CA TYR A 40 -8.66 -8.89 -13.36
C TYR A 40 -7.35 -8.20 -12.97
N ALA A 41 -6.90 -8.36 -11.72
CA ALA A 41 -5.68 -7.74 -11.21
C ALA A 41 -4.41 -8.49 -11.58
N THR A 42 -4.51 -9.79 -11.88
CA THR A 42 -3.38 -10.66 -12.23
C THR A 42 -3.38 -11.07 -13.71
N HIS A 43 -4.38 -10.67 -14.49
CA HIS A 43 -4.44 -10.95 -15.92
C HIS A 43 -3.19 -10.41 -16.62
N LYS A 44 -2.45 -11.28 -17.29
CA LYS A 44 -1.18 -10.96 -17.95
C LYS A 44 -1.42 -10.90 -19.44
N TRP A 45 -1.03 -9.81 -20.07
CA TRP A 45 -1.21 -9.58 -21.50
C TRP A 45 0.01 -8.88 -22.10
N THR A 46 0.20 -9.02 -23.42
CA THR A 46 1.30 -8.40 -24.16
C THR A 46 0.75 -7.26 -25.01
N VAL A 47 1.44 -6.12 -24.97
CA VAL A 47 1.05 -4.93 -25.74
C VAL A 47 1.39 -5.15 -27.22
N LEU A 48 0.38 -5.24 -28.08
CA LEU A 48 0.56 -5.30 -29.53
C LEU A 48 0.67 -3.89 -30.12
N ARG A 49 1.12 -3.81 -31.38
CA ARG A 49 1.41 -2.54 -32.08
C ARG A 49 0.25 -1.54 -32.04
N GLY A 50 -1.00 -2.01 -32.25
CA GLY A 50 -2.19 -1.15 -32.20
C GLY A 50 -2.66 -0.76 -30.80
N ASN A 51 -2.18 -1.45 -29.76
CA ASN A 51 -2.64 -1.22 -28.38
C ASN A 51 -1.89 -0.06 -27.70
N ALA A 52 -0.63 0.17 -28.08
CA ALA A 52 0.18 1.26 -27.60
C ALA A 52 -0.22 2.58 -28.26
N ASN A 53 -0.55 3.60 -27.46
CA ASN A 53 -0.86 4.92 -27.99
C ASN A 53 -0.44 6.01 -26.99
N PRO A 54 0.54 6.86 -27.32
CA PRO A 54 1.13 7.82 -26.39
C PRO A 54 0.14 8.88 -25.86
N THR A 55 -0.98 9.12 -26.57
CA THR A 55 -2.03 10.03 -26.13
C THR A 55 -2.86 9.45 -24.98
N PHE A 56 -3.07 8.13 -24.98
CA PHE A 56 -4.04 7.48 -24.09
C PHE A 56 -3.43 6.56 -23.05
N ASN A 57 -2.24 6.03 -23.34
CA ASN A 57 -1.44 5.17 -22.48
C ASN A 57 0.07 5.45 -22.67
N ARG A 58 0.90 4.76 -21.91
CA ARG A 58 2.37 4.85 -22.00
C ARG A 58 3.01 3.48 -22.19
N PHE A 59 2.24 2.56 -22.78
CA PHE A 59 2.71 1.21 -23.01
C PHE A 59 3.67 1.18 -24.21
N LYS A 60 4.61 0.24 -24.20
CA LYS A 60 5.50 -0.02 -25.32
C LYS A 60 5.11 -1.33 -26.00
N THR A 61 5.12 -1.38 -27.32
CA THR A 61 4.90 -2.63 -28.07
C THR A 61 5.86 -3.72 -27.58
N GLY A 62 5.35 -4.94 -27.37
CA GLY A 62 6.08 -6.07 -26.81
C GLY A 62 6.17 -6.08 -25.27
N GLN A 63 5.77 -5.00 -24.58
CA GLN A 63 5.73 -4.96 -23.13
C GLN A 63 4.69 -5.94 -22.59
N THR A 64 5.06 -6.75 -21.60
CA THR A 64 4.07 -7.48 -20.79
C THR A 64 3.52 -6.58 -19.69
N VAL A 65 2.20 -6.56 -19.55
CA VAL A 65 1.47 -5.81 -18.52
C VAL A 65 0.65 -6.80 -17.67
N ILE A 66 0.54 -6.50 -16.37
CA ILE A 66 -0.29 -7.24 -15.42
C ILE A 66 -1.42 -6.33 -14.95
N GLY A 67 -2.64 -6.84 -15.01
CA GLY A 67 -3.86 -6.12 -14.69
C GLY A 67 -4.46 -5.42 -15.91
N LEU A 68 -5.80 -5.35 -15.97
CA LEU A 68 -6.47 -4.66 -17.08
C LEU A 68 -6.21 -3.14 -17.01
N PRO A 69 -5.93 -2.48 -18.15
CA PRO A 69 -5.67 -1.04 -18.19
C PRO A 69 -6.92 -0.22 -17.88
N TYR A 70 -6.72 0.96 -17.29
CA TYR A 70 -7.82 1.84 -16.91
C TYR A 70 -8.43 2.51 -18.14
N ASN A 71 -9.72 2.30 -18.37
CA ASN A 71 -10.47 2.92 -19.47
C ASN A 71 -11.68 3.69 -18.93
N TRP A 72 -11.70 5.03 -19.03
CA TRP A 72 -12.87 5.82 -18.62
C TRP A 72 -14.12 5.40 -19.40
N GLY A 73 -15.15 4.93 -18.69
CA GLY A 73 -16.34 4.39 -19.33
C GLY A 73 -16.29 2.88 -19.54
N GLY A 74 -15.11 2.26 -19.45
CA GLY A 74 -14.90 0.85 -19.76
C GLY A 74 -15.60 -0.13 -18.82
N PHE A 75 -16.03 -1.26 -19.38
CA PHE A 75 -16.75 -2.33 -18.69
C PHE A 75 -16.36 -3.70 -19.27
N ASP A 76 -15.17 -3.86 -19.83
CA ASP A 76 -14.82 -5.11 -20.53
C ASP A 76 -14.75 -6.31 -19.58
N THR A 77 -15.16 -7.49 -20.05
CA THR A 77 -14.66 -8.76 -19.51
C THR A 77 -13.17 -8.94 -19.82
N ILE A 78 -12.53 -9.94 -19.22
CA ILE A 78 -11.14 -10.26 -19.57
C ILE A 78 -11.07 -10.75 -21.02
N GLU A 79 -12.07 -11.55 -21.41
CA GLU A 79 -12.19 -12.15 -22.74
C GLU A 79 -12.47 -11.08 -23.81
N GLU A 80 -13.43 -10.17 -23.56
CA GLU A 80 -13.71 -9.01 -24.42
C GLU A 80 -12.48 -8.10 -24.54
N PHE A 81 -11.75 -7.91 -23.45
CA PHE A 81 -10.52 -7.11 -23.45
C PHE A 81 -9.46 -7.74 -24.37
N ASP A 82 -9.19 -9.04 -24.22
CA ASP A 82 -8.19 -9.75 -25.03
C ASP A 82 -8.57 -9.77 -26.52
N GLU A 83 -9.85 -9.96 -26.84
CA GLU A 83 -10.34 -9.88 -28.22
C GLU A 83 -10.14 -8.49 -28.83
N LYS A 84 -10.44 -7.43 -28.07
CA LYS A 84 -10.20 -6.06 -28.51
C LYS A 84 -8.72 -5.79 -28.75
N LEU A 85 -7.83 -6.34 -27.92
CA LEU A 85 -6.39 -6.19 -28.13
C LEU A 85 -5.95 -6.82 -29.46
N LYS A 86 -6.43 -8.03 -29.76
CA LYS A 86 -6.16 -8.72 -31.04
C LYS A 86 -6.68 -7.93 -32.25
N LYS A 87 -7.82 -7.26 -32.10
CA LYS A 87 -8.39 -6.33 -33.09
C LYS A 87 -7.70 -4.95 -33.12
N GLY A 88 -6.52 -4.81 -32.49
CA GLY A 88 -5.73 -3.58 -32.52
C GLY A 88 -6.31 -2.40 -31.72
N HIS A 89 -7.27 -2.62 -30.83
CA HIS A 89 -7.86 -1.53 -30.04
C HIS A 89 -6.85 -0.98 -29.02
N VAL A 90 -6.95 0.31 -28.72
CA VAL A 90 -6.03 0.99 -27.78
C VAL A 90 -6.28 0.50 -26.35
N ALA A 91 -5.21 0.10 -25.66
CA ALA A 91 -5.28 -0.38 -24.29
C ALA A 91 -5.40 0.79 -23.30
N GLY A 92 -6.60 0.99 -22.76
CA GLY A 92 -6.91 2.02 -21.78
C GLY A 92 -7.01 3.42 -22.35
N LYS A 93 -7.62 4.31 -21.55
CA LYS A 93 -7.79 5.74 -21.84
C LYS A 93 -7.43 6.58 -20.61
N ALA A 94 -6.37 6.20 -19.93
CA ALA A 94 -6.08 6.68 -18.58
C ALA A 94 -5.37 8.05 -18.53
N PHE A 95 -4.85 8.53 -19.67
CA PHE A 95 -4.06 9.77 -19.76
C PHE A 95 -4.80 10.95 -20.41
N SER A 96 -5.88 10.73 -21.16
CA SER A 96 -6.73 11.81 -21.66
C SER A 96 -8.21 11.53 -21.38
N LYS A 97 -8.95 12.55 -20.93
CA LYS A 97 -10.42 12.50 -20.81
C LYS A 97 -11.13 13.04 -22.07
N LYS A 98 -10.40 13.67 -23.00
CA LYS A 98 -10.97 14.39 -24.14
C LYS A 98 -10.09 14.20 -25.39
N VAL A 99 -10.71 13.77 -26.47
CA VAL A 99 -10.35 14.22 -27.83
C VAL A 99 -11.55 15.06 -28.27
N ASN A 100 -11.33 16.34 -28.56
CA ASN A 100 -12.22 17.29 -29.23
C ASN A 100 -13.73 16.96 -29.27
N GLY A 101 -14.42 16.99 -28.13
CA GLY A 101 -15.90 17.05 -28.07
C GLY A 101 -16.67 15.83 -28.59
N LYS A 102 -16.07 14.93 -29.37
CA LYS A 102 -16.65 13.66 -29.81
C LYS A 102 -15.91 12.52 -29.11
N ALA A 103 -16.62 11.84 -28.22
CA ALA A 103 -16.17 10.54 -27.76
C ALA A 103 -16.14 9.60 -28.96
N VAL A 104 -14.95 9.28 -29.48
CA VAL A 104 -14.77 8.12 -30.35
C VAL A 104 -15.02 6.89 -29.47
N TYR A 105 -16.30 6.51 -29.36
CA TYR A 105 -16.73 5.24 -28.79
C TYR A 105 -16.44 4.17 -29.84
N GLY A 106 -15.56 3.23 -29.51
CA GLY A 106 -15.32 2.07 -30.38
C GLY A 106 -14.01 1.36 -30.07
N ASN A 107 -12.89 2.09 -30.11
CA ASN A 107 -11.59 1.43 -30.27
C ASN A 107 -10.72 1.39 -29.00
N PHE A 108 -11.34 1.24 -27.82
CA PHE A 108 -10.61 1.15 -26.55
C PHE A 108 -10.94 -0.14 -25.79
N ALA A 109 -9.90 -0.76 -25.25
CA ALA A 109 -9.98 -1.95 -24.39
C ALA A 109 -9.62 -1.58 -22.94
N GLY A 110 -10.42 -2.00 -21.96
CA GLY A 110 -10.12 -1.87 -20.54
C GLY A 110 -11.33 -1.54 -19.68
N ILE A 111 -11.07 -1.18 -18.42
CA ILE A 111 -12.13 -1.09 -17.40
C ILE A 111 -11.93 0.09 -16.44
N ASP A 112 -12.98 0.83 -16.08
CA ASP A 112 -12.91 1.85 -15.02
C ASP A 112 -13.22 1.30 -13.63
N CYS A 113 -13.08 2.12 -12.59
CA CYS A 113 -13.32 1.73 -11.20
C CYS A 113 -14.73 1.13 -10.97
N SER A 114 -15.74 1.72 -11.61
CA SER A 114 -17.15 1.35 -11.40
C SER A 114 -17.56 0.15 -12.26
N GLY A 115 -17.04 0.05 -13.47
CA GLY A 115 -17.14 -1.13 -14.32
C GLY A 115 -16.45 -2.32 -13.69
N PHE A 116 -15.28 -2.12 -13.09
CA PHE A 116 -14.56 -3.16 -12.35
C PHE A 116 -15.41 -3.71 -11.20
N VAL A 117 -15.94 -2.84 -10.33
CA VAL A 117 -16.85 -3.28 -9.25
C VAL A 117 -18.08 -4.01 -9.80
N SER A 118 -18.65 -3.51 -10.90
CA SER A 118 -19.83 -4.14 -11.53
C SER A 118 -19.52 -5.54 -12.05
N ARG A 119 -18.32 -5.77 -12.62
CA ARG A 119 -17.88 -7.09 -13.09
C ARG A 119 -17.57 -8.02 -11.93
N VAL A 120 -16.87 -7.59 -10.88
CA VAL A 120 -16.54 -8.50 -9.75
C VAL A 120 -17.77 -8.95 -8.98
N TRP A 121 -18.83 -8.12 -8.92
CA TRP A 121 -20.12 -8.48 -8.33
C TRP A 121 -21.07 -9.18 -9.30
N ASN A 122 -20.62 -9.48 -10.52
CA ASN A 122 -21.41 -10.10 -11.58
C ASN A 122 -22.76 -9.39 -11.83
N LEU A 123 -22.74 -8.06 -11.86
CA LEU A 123 -23.94 -7.28 -12.14
C LEU A 123 -24.30 -7.41 -13.63
N LYS A 124 -25.62 -7.51 -13.92
CA LYS A 124 -26.16 -7.58 -15.31
C LYS A 124 -25.71 -6.46 -16.24
N GLY A 125 -25.22 -5.35 -15.70
CA GLY A 125 -24.69 -4.25 -16.49
C GLY A 125 -23.88 -3.29 -15.63
N LYS A 126 -23.16 -2.40 -16.31
CA LYS A 126 -22.30 -1.42 -15.66
C LYS A 126 -23.11 -0.49 -14.76
N LYS A 127 -22.68 -0.34 -13.51
CA LYS A 127 -23.17 0.69 -12.58
C LYS A 127 -22.11 1.74 -12.37
N GLY A 128 -22.54 3.00 -12.31
CA GLY A 128 -21.65 4.14 -11.99
C GLY A 128 -21.41 4.27 -10.48
N THR A 129 -20.38 5.02 -10.09
CA THR A 129 -20.10 5.27 -8.66
C THR A 129 -21.26 5.95 -7.92
N SER A 130 -22.08 6.75 -8.62
CA SER A 130 -23.30 7.36 -8.09
C SER A 130 -24.41 6.33 -7.80
N HIS A 131 -24.54 5.29 -8.63
CA HIS A 131 -25.55 4.26 -8.44
C HIS A 131 -25.34 3.50 -7.13
N PHE A 132 -24.09 3.11 -6.84
CA PHE A 132 -23.73 2.50 -5.55
C PHE A 132 -24.03 3.44 -4.37
N HIS A 133 -24.15 4.75 -4.59
CA HIS A 133 -24.52 5.71 -3.55
C HIS A 133 -26.03 5.83 -3.35
N ASN A 134 -26.76 5.88 -4.47
CA ASN A 134 -28.17 6.25 -4.51
C ASN A 134 -29.10 5.06 -4.21
N ASP A 135 -28.76 3.86 -4.70
CA ASP A 135 -29.54 2.64 -4.42
C ASP A 135 -29.15 2.06 -3.05
N LYS A 136 -29.68 2.67 -1.99
CA LYS A 136 -29.40 2.28 -0.60
C LYS A 136 -29.99 0.90 -0.26
N LYS A 137 -31.03 0.46 -0.97
CA LYS A 137 -31.69 -0.84 -0.76
C LYS A 137 -30.81 -1.99 -1.24
N LEU A 138 -30.15 -1.81 -2.39
CA LEU A 138 -29.26 -2.82 -2.96
C LEU A 138 -27.81 -2.69 -2.48
N TYR A 139 -27.36 -1.49 -2.12
CA TYR A 139 -26.00 -1.20 -1.63
C TYR A 139 -25.99 -0.47 -0.28
N PRO A 140 -26.51 -1.10 0.80
CA PRO A 140 -26.55 -0.49 2.12
C PRO A 140 -25.17 -0.06 2.61
N LYS A 141 -25.15 1.05 3.36
CA LYS A 141 -23.96 1.56 4.06
C LYS A 141 -23.57 0.60 5.17
N ILE A 142 -22.29 0.34 5.32
CA ILE A 142 -21.75 -0.46 6.43
C ILE A 142 -20.72 0.35 7.22
N GLY A 143 -20.54 0.00 8.49
CA GLY A 143 -19.47 0.57 9.30
C GLY A 143 -18.10 0.09 8.83
N TRP A 144 -17.07 0.92 8.91
CA TRP A 144 -15.69 0.53 8.56
C TRP A 144 -15.25 -0.74 9.29
N LYS A 145 -15.60 -0.88 10.58
CA LYS A 145 -15.31 -2.07 11.39
C LYS A 145 -15.95 -3.37 10.84
N ASN A 146 -17.04 -3.26 10.09
CA ASN A 146 -17.81 -4.38 9.56
C ASN A 146 -17.44 -4.73 8.10
N LEU A 147 -16.40 -4.09 7.54
CA LEU A 147 -15.89 -4.42 6.20
C LEU A 147 -15.42 -5.86 6.15
N LYS A 148 -15.92 -6.59 5.16
CA LYS A 148 -15.57 -7.97 4.83
C LYS A 148 -15.15 -8.06 3.36
N ALA A 149 -14.36 -9.07 3.02
CA ALA A 149 -13.84 -9.30 1.67
C ALA A 149 -14.98 -9.26 0.63
N GLY A 150 -14.82 -8.48 -0.44
CA GLY A 150 -15.84 -8.28 -1.47
C GLY A 150 -16.82 -7.14 -1.21
N ASP A 151 -16.80 -6.51 -0.03
CA ASP A 151 -17.46 -5.21 0.18
C ASP A 151 -16.70 -4.12 -0.59
N ILE A 152 -17.34 -2.96 -0.79
CA ILE A 152 -16.69 -1.81 -1.42
C ILE A 152 -16.51 -0.65 -0.46
N VAL A 153 -15.57 0.21 -0.78
CA VAL A 153 -15.51 1.58 -0.29
C VAL A 153 -15.77 2.51 -1.47
N ASN A 154 -16.78 3.37 -1.37
CA ASN A 154 -17.21 4.24 -2.46
C ASN A 154 -17.07 5.72 -2.07
N LYS A 155 -16.27 6.47 -2.83
CA LYS A 155 -16.06 7.91 -2.69
C LYS A 155 -17.00 8.65 -3.62
N ARG A 156 -17.64 9.69 -3.08
CA ARG A 156 -18.42 10.66 -3.85
C ARG A 156 -18.26 12.03 -3.19
N VAL A 157 -17.41 12.87 -3.75
CA VAL A 157 -17.14 14.23 -3.24
C VAL A 157 -17.24 15.24 -4.36
N LYS A 158 -17.61 16.49 -4.06
CA LYS A 158 -17.48 17.60 -5.01
C LYS A 158 -16.10 18.22 -4.87
N ILE A 159 -15.43 18.47 -6.00
CA ILE A 159 -14.18 19.23 -6.06
C ILE A 159 -14.40 20.33 -7.10
N ARG A 160 -14.33 21.60 -6.68
CA ARG A 160 -14.59 22.78 -7.54
C ARG A 160 -15.92 22.65 -8.31
N GLY A 161 -17.00 22.36 -7.59
CA GLY A 161 -18.35 22.18 -8.15
C GLY A 161 -18.59 20.86 -8.90
N LYS A 162 -17.55 20.11 -9.28
CA LYS A 162 -17.68 18.87 -10.07
C LYS A 162 -17.64 17.62 -9.20
N TRP A 163 -18.51 16.65 -9.49
CA TRP A 163 -18.52 15.36 -8.79
C TRP A 163 -17.27 14.55 -9.15
N ASN A 164 -16.56 14.10 -8.12
CA ASN A 164 -15.43 13.20 -8.20
C ASN A 164 -15.78 11.91 -7.45
N GLY A 165 -15.90 10.82 -8.21
CA GLY A 165 -16.21 9.50 -7.69
C GLY A 165 -15.05 8.53 -7.88
N HIS A 166 -14.90 7.59 -6.94
CA HIS A 166 -14.01 6.44 -7.07
C HIS A 166 -14.51 5.30 -6.20
N VAL A 167 -14.30 4.06 -6.62
CA VAL A 167 -14.74 2.90 -5.84
C VAL A 167 -13.66 1.82 -5.84
N ARG A 168 -13.54 1.11 -4.71
CA ARG A 168 -12.56 0.03 -4.51
C ARG A 168 -13.22 -1.17 -3.84
N VAL A 169 -12.75 -2.37 -4.15
CA VAL A 169 -13.19 -3.63 -3.54
C VAL A 169 -12.25 -3.97 -2.40
N PHE A 170 -12.79 -4.08 -1.19
CA PHE A 170 -12.04 -4.44 0.00
C PHE A 170 -11.72 -5.93 -0.01
N HIS A 171 -10.47 -6.28 0.26
CA HIS A 171 -10.03 -7.67 0.40
C HIS A 171 -9.84 -8.02 1.88
N LYS A 172 -8.87 -7.39 2.55
CA LYS A 172 -8.54 -7.70 3.95
C LYS A 172 -7.84 -6.55 4.66
N ARG A 173 -7.80 -6.62 5.99
CA ARG A 173 -6.95 -5.77 6.82
C ARG A 173 -5.56 -6.38 6.94
N THR A 174 -4.53 -5.55 6.97
CA THR A 174 -3.20 -5.98 7.38
C THR A 174 -3.08 -5.88 8.90
N PRO A 175 -2.14 -6.62 9.53
CA PRO A 175 -1.89 -6.52 10.97
C PRO A 175 -1.56 -5.09 11.44
N ASP A 176 -0.90 -4.28 10.60
CA ASP A 176 -0.57 -2.87 10.86
C ASP A 176 -1.71 -1.88 10.56
N GLY A 177 -2.94 -2.37 10.38
CA GLY A 177 -4.15 -1.55 10.25
C GLY A 177 -4.38 -0.90 8.88
N LEU A 178 -3.56 -1.22 7.87
CA LEU A 178 -3.81 -0.85 6.49
C LEU A 178 -4.85 -1.78 5.85
N LEU A 179 -5.33 -1.39 4.67
CA LEU A 179 -6.41 -2.08 3.97
C LEU A 179 -5.93 -2.51 2.58
N TRP A 180 -6.04 -3.80 2.29
CA TRP A 180 -5.88 -4.34 0.95
C TRP A 180 -7.13 -4.07 0.13
N PHE A 181 -6.93 -3.45 -1.03
CA PHE A 181 -7.97 -3.21 -2.01
C PHE A 181 -7.58 -3.77 -3.37
N TYR A 182 -8.57 -4.33 -4.06
CA TYR A 182 -8.56 -4.37 -5.51
C TYR A 182 -9.21 -3.10 -6.05
N GLU A 183 -8.56 -2.43 -7.00
CA GLU A 183 -9.13 -1.26 -7.66
C GLU A 183 -8.64 -1.13 -9.09
N SER A 184 -9.53 -0.74 -10.01
CA SER A 184 -9.09 -0.11 -11.26
C SER A 184 -8.83 1.36 -10.98
N THR A 185 -7.60 1.85 -11.16
CA THR A 185 -7.23 3.23 -10.78
C THR A 185 -6.25 3.89 -11.74
N THR A 186 -6.33 5.22 -11.85
CA THR A 186 -5.36 6.07 -12.55
C THR A 186 -4.20 6.51 -11.65
N SER A 187 -4.21 6.12 -10.36
CA SER A 187 -3.24 6.56 -9.34
C SER A 187 -2.01 5.67 -9.22
N THR A 188 -1.76 4.79 -10.20
CA THR A 188 -0.60 3.90 -10.29
C THR A 188 0.19 4.17 -11.57
N PRO A 189 1.50 3.86 -11.62
CA PRO A 189 2.31 4.08 -12.82
C PRO A 189 1.75 3.43 -14.09
N HIS A 190 1.21 2.22 -13.98
CA HIS A 190 0.64 1.47 -15.11
C HIS A 190 -0.85 1.73 -15.34
N LYS A 191 -1.51 2.51 -14.48
CA LYS A 191 -2.94 2.88 -14.52
C LYS A 191 -3.87 1.74 -14.97
N GLY A 192 -4.43 1.01 -14.02
CA GLY A 192 -5.27 -0.16 -14.29
C GLY A 192 -5.73 -0.85 -13.02
N VAL A 193 -6.19 -2.08 -13.17
CA VAL A 193 -6.58 -2.95 -12.06
C VAL A 193 -5.33 -3.38 -11.30
N VAL A 194 -5.31 -3.09 -10.00
CA VAL A 194 -4.22 -3.44 -9.10
C VAL A 194 -4.77 -4.00 -7.80
N HIS A 195 -3.95 -4.82 -7.15
CA HIS A 195 -4.13 -5.21 -5.76
C HIS A 195 -3.07 -4.48 -4.93
N ARG A 196 -3.48 -3.57 -4.05
CA ARG A 196 -2.53 -2.79 -3.24
C ARG A 196 -3.04 -2.46 -1.85
N THR A 197 -2.09 -2.17 -0.97
CA THR A 197 -2.36 -1.73 0.39
C THR A 197 -2.45 -0.21 0.46
N ILE A 198 -3.49 0.32 1.12
CA ILE A 198 -3.74 1.76 1.25
C ILE A 198 -4.24 2.04 2.68
N SER A 199 -3.91 3.22 3.24
CA SER A 199 -4.52 3.69 4.48
C SER A 199 -6.01 4.01 4.28
N ARG A 200 -6.79 3.94 5.37
CA ARG A 200 -8.20 4.37 5.36
C ARG A 200 -8.30 5.84 4.96
N GLU A 201 -9.21 6.13 4.02
CA GLU A 201 -9.52 7.49 3.57
C GLU A 201 -10.96 7.85 3.97
N ASN A 202 -11.14 8.89 4.79
CA ASN A 202 -12.43 9.23 5.41
C ASN A 202 -13.53 9.65 4.41
N HIS A 203 -13.16 10.05 3.19
CA HIS A 203 -14.10 10.45 2.13
C HIS A 203 -14.72 9.27 1.39
N TYR A 204 -14.34 8.03 1.73
CA TYR A 204 -15.00 6.83 1.24
C TYR A 204 -16.04 6.34 2.23
N ILE A 205 -17.16 5.89 1.70
CA ILE A 205 -18.26 5.31 2.46
C ILE A 205 -18.29 3.80 2.16
N PRO A 206 -18.03 2.94 3.16
CA PRO A 206 -18.15 1.50 3.00
C PRO A 206 -19.58 1.09 2.67
N ARG A 207 -19.74 0.16 1.73
CA ARG A 207 -21.02 -0.37 1.29
C ARG A 207 -20.92 -1.85 0.96
N ARG A 208 -22.03 -2.56 1.13
CA ARG A 208 -22.15 -3.99 0.83
C ARG A 208 -23.20 -4.22 -0.24
N TYR A 209 -22.92 -5.08 -1.21
CA TYR A 209 -23.94 -5.54 -2.14
C TYR A 209 -24.90 -6.51 -1.43
N LYS A 210 -26.20 -6.23 -1.43
CA LYS A 210 -27.19 -7.03 -0.67
C LYS A 210 -27.26 -8.50 -1.11
N LYS A 211 -26.91 -8.80 -2.37
CA LYS A 211 -26.89 -10.17 -2.90
C LYS A 211 -25.55 -10.89 -2.71
N ILE A 212 -24.64 -10.34 -1.89
CA ILE A 212 -23.44 -11.06 -1.47
C ILE A 212 -23.79 -12.07 -0.37
N LYS A 213 -23.46 -13.34 -0.57
CA LYS A 213 -23.62 -14.40 0.43
C LYS A 213 -22.29 -14.66 1.14
N GLU A 214 -22.39 -15.00 2.43
CA GLU A 214 -21.27 -15.55 3.18
C GLU A 214 -21.17 -17.03 2.79
N GLY A 215 -20.08 -17.45 2.16
CA GLY A 215 -19.93 -18.81 1.65
C GLY A 215 -18.70 -18.96 0.75
N SER A 216 -18.16 -20.18 0.74
CA SER A 216 -17.21 -20.68 -0.25
C SER A 216 -17.95 -21.05 -1.53
N ILE A 217 -17.26 -20.98 -2.68
CA ILE A 217 -17.76 -21.33 -4.02
C ILE A 217 -18.68 -22.55 -3.96
N SER A 218 -19.97 -22.36 -4.28
CA SER A 218 -20.82 -23.46 -4.72
C SER A 218 -20.40 -23.82 -6.15
N PRO A 219 -20.16 -25.09 -6.49
CA PRO A 219 -19.94 -25.51 -7.87
C PRO A 219 -21.14 -25.07 -8.75
N PRO A 220 -20.93 -24.80 -10.05
CA PRO A 220 -22.03 -24.48 -10.94
C PRO A 220 -23.05 -25.63 -10.94
N THR A 221 -24.31 -25.25 -10.76
CA THR A 221 -25.50 -26.11 -10.83
C THR A 221 -25.43 -26.95 -12.09
N THR A 222 -25.15 -28.24 -11.93
CA THR A 222 -25.46 -29.24 -12.94
C THR A 222 -26.97 -29.43 -12.90
N ILE A 223 -27.59 -29.43 -14.08
CA ILE A 223 -28.99 -29.76 -14.30
C ILE A 223 -29.30 -31.04 -13.51
N SER A 224 -30.43 -31.01 -12.78
CA SER A 224 -30.99 -32.16 -12.10
C SER A 224 -31.24 -33.27 -13.11
N THR A 225 -30.31 -34.23 -13.18
CA THR A 225 -30.60 -35.59 -13.60
C THR A 225 -30.63 -36.45 -12.34
N ARG A 226 -31.73 -37.18 -12.22
CA ARG A 226 -32.07 -38.30 -11.32
C ARG A 226 -30.93 -38.86 -10.43
N PRO A 227 -31.20 -39.21 -9.16
CA PRO A 227 -30.17 -39.70 -8.25
C PRO A 227 -29.51 -40.96 -8.81
N THR A 228 -28.22 -40.87 -9.10
CA THR A 228 -27.36 -42.03 -9.36
C THR A 228 -26.41 -42.21 -8.15
N PRO A 229 -26.05 -43.46 -7.83
CA PRO A 229 -25.69 -43.88 -6.48
C PRO A 229 -24.34 -43.33 -6.03
N SER A 230 -24.18 -43.25 -4.71
CA SER A 230 -22.95 -42.87 -4.00
C SER A 230 -21.71 -43.54 -4.60
N ILE A 231 -20.95 -42.79 -5.41
CA ILE A 231 -19.63 -43.22 -5.88
C ILE A 231 -18.72 -43.28 -4.65
N SER A 232 -18.34 -44.50 -4.26
CA SER A 232 -17.22 -44.77 -3.36
C SER A 232 -16.01 -43.96 -3.82
N ALA A 233 -15.63 -42.90 -3.10
CA ALA A 233 -14.48 -42.09 -3.44
C ALA A 233 -13.20 -42.93 -3.31
N ASN A 234 -12.61 -43.34 -4.44
CA ASN A 234 -11.35 -44.06 -4.47
C ASN A 234 -10.22 -43.30 -3.74
N THR A 235 -9.24 -44.03 -3.22
CA THR A 235 -8.08 -43.43 -2.53
C THR A 235 -7.38 -42.46 -3.47
N PRO A 236 -7.19 -41.18 -3.09
CA PRO A 236 -6.55 -40.21 -3.97
C PRO A 236 -5.08 -40.57 -4.18
N VAL A 237 -4.57 -40.34 -5.39
CA VAL A 237 -3.17 -40.58 -5.75
C VAL A 237 -2.57 -39.29 -6.29
N ILE A 238 -1.40 -38.89 -5.79
CA ILE A 238 -0.63 -37.78 -6.35
C ILE A 238 0.40 -38.35 -7.31
N THR A 239 0.39 -37.90 -8.56
CA THR A 239 1.40 -38.25 -9.57
C THR A 239 2.48 -37.18 -9.68
N GLU A 240 2.13 -35.90 -9.55
CA GLU A 240 3.08 -34.80 -9.72
C GLU A 240 2.67 -33.54 -8.94
N ILE A 241 3.65 -32.69 -8.59
CA ILE A 241 3.43 -31.33 -8.08
C ILE A 241 4.19 -30.33 -8.96
N ARG A 242 3.52 -29.28 -9.45
CA ARG A 242 4.13 -28.22 -10.24
C ARG A 242 3.95 -26.82 -9.61
N PRO A 243 5.02 -26.03 -9.45
CA PRO A 243 6.42 -26.46 -9.55
C PRO A 243 6.79 -27.35 -8.33
N ASN A 244 7.65 -28.34 -8.53
CA ASN A 244 8.23 -29.15 -7.45
C ASN A 244 9.39 -28.46 -6.72
N ARG A 245 9.83 -27.29 -7.21
CA ARG A 245 10.79 -26.38 -6.59
C ARG A 245 10.22 -24.97 -6.56
N LEU A 246 10.06 -24.45 -5.36
CA LEU A 246 9.47 -23.16 -5.06
C LEU A 246 10.53 -22.17 -4.58
N LYS A 247 10.34 -20.88 -4.85
CA LYS A 247 11.21 -19.83 -4.30
C LYS A 247 10.74 -19.46 -2.89
N ALA A 248 11.67 -19.28 -1.95
CA ALA A 248 11.36 -18.70 -0.66
C ALA A 248 10.89 -17.24 -0.84
N LEU A 249 9.79 -16.87 -0.21
CA LEU A 249 9.19 -15.55 -0.30
C LEU A 249 9.14 -14.87 1.07
N PRO A 250 9.21 -13.54 1.15
CA PRO A 250 9.03 -12.82 2.41
C PRO A 250 7.75 -13.24 3.14
N SER A 251 7.81 -13.28 4.48
CA SER A 251 6.72 -13.78 5.32
C SER A 251 5.35 -13.21 4.94
N GLY A 252 4.40 -14.11 4.67
CA GLY A 252 3.01 -13.77 4.34
C GLY A 252 2.68 -13.73 2.84
N GLN A 253 3.68 -13.83 1.96
CA GLN A 253 3.46 -14.01 0.51
C GLN A 253 3.12 -15.48 0.19
N ARG A 254 2.22 -15.70 -0.78
CA ARG A 254 1.77 -17.03 -1.20
C ARG A 254 2.05 -17.24 -2.68
N GLN A 255 2.35 -18.48 -3.05
CA GLN A 255 2.60 -18.91 -4.43
C GLN A 255 1.82 -20.19 -4.74
N TRP A 256 1.60 -20.43 -6.03
CA TRP A 256 0.81 -21.58 -6.47
C TRP A 256 1.64 -22.86 -6.44
N ILE A 257 1.00 -23.92 -5.95
CA ILE A 257 1.34 -25.30 -6.29
C ILE A 257 0.12 -25.92 -6.98
N LYS A 258 0.37 -26.63 -8.07
CA LYS A 258 -0.60 -27.48 -8.77
C LYS A 258 -0.27 -28.92 -8.44
N ILE A 259 -1.28 -29.70 -8.06
CA ILE A 259 -1.14 -31.10 -7.66
C ILE A 259 -1.90 -31.91 -8.70
N TYR A 260 -1.18 -32.77 -9.42
CA TYR A 260 -1.70 -33.66 -10.43
C TYR A 260 -1.82 -35.07 -9.88
N GLY A 261 -2.81 -35.83 -10.34
CA GLY A 261 -3.07 -37.15 -9.81
C GLY A 261 -4.32 -37.84 -10.33
N LYS A 262 -4.90 -38.70 -9.48
CA LYS A 262 -6.13 -39.45 -9.77
C LYS A 262 -7.05 -39.45 -8.55
N HIS A 263 -8.34 -39.57 -8.82
CA HIS A 263 -9.41 -39.70 -7.82
C HIS A 263 -9.52 -38.50 -6.87
N PHE A 264 -9.18 -37.31 -7.34
CA PHE A 264 -9.53 -36.10 -6.60
C PHE A 264 -11.03 -35.84 -6.70
N THR A 265 -11.58 -35.18 -5.69
CA THR A 265 -12.99 -34.84 -5.60
C THR A 265 -13.12 -33.36 -5.24
N PRO A 266 -14.29 -32.73 -5.47
CA PRO A 266 -14.55 -31.37 -4.99
C PRO A 266 -14.39 -31.20 -3.47
N HIS A 267 -14.47 -32.30 -2.72
CA HIS A 267 -14.31 -32.33 -1.26
C HIS A 267 -12.89 -32.72 -0.80
N SER A 268 -11.96 -32.92 -1.74
CA SER A 268 -10.57 -33.26 -1.40
C SER A 268 -9.94 -32.16 -0.56
N LYS A 269 -9.26 -32.54 0.53
CA LYS A 269 -8.46 -31.64 1.36
C LYS A 269 -6.98 -31.94 1.22
N LEU A 270 -6.13 -30.99 1.59
CA LEU A 270 -4.68 -31.17 1.65
C LEU A 270 -4.20 -31.18 3.10
N GLU A 271 -3.25 -32.07 3.37
CA GLU A 271 -2.38 -32.04 4.54
C GLU A 271 -0.98 -31.68 4.07
N LEU A 272 -0.51 -30.49 4.44
CA LEU A 272 0.82 -30.01 4.11
C LEU A 272 1.72 -30.14 5.34
N ARG A 273 2.95 -30.57 5.16
CA ARG A 273 3.93 -30.66 6.24
C ARG A 273 5.22 -29.97 5.82
N MET A 274 5.70 -29.08 6.67
CA MET A 274 7.09 -28.64 6.65
C MET A 274 7.89 -29.68 7.43
N VAL A 275 8.81 -30.38 6.77
CA VAL A 275 9.55 -31.49 7.37
C VAL A 275 10.31 -30.97 8.60
N GLY A 276 10.13 -31.65 9.75
CA GLY A 276 10.78 -31.29 11.01
C GLY A 276 10.16 -30.16 11.81
N VAL A 277 9.06 -29.50 11.35
CA VAL A 277 8.55 -28.29 12.02
C VAL A 277 7.04 -28.31 12.26
N THR A 278 6.21 -28.04 11.25
CA THR A 278 4.77 -27.82 11.45
C THR A 278 3.92 -28.56 10.43
N LYS A 279 2.81 -29.12 10.91
CA LYS A 279 1.77 -29.78 10.12
C LYS A 279 0.58 -28.83 9.90
N PHE A 280 0.07 -28.79 8.68
CA PHE A 280 -1.05 -27.96 8.27
C PHE A 280 -2.15 -28.84 7.66
N SER A 281 -3.12 -29.22 8.49
CA SER A 281 -4.26 -30.07 8.10
C SER A 281 -5.41 -29.28 7.47
N ASP A 282 -6.32 -30.01 6.84
CA ASP A 282 -7.62 -29.53 6.35
C ASP A 282 -7.57 -28.32 5.42
N ARG A 283 -6.51 -28.22 4.61
CA ARG A 283 -6.38 -27.13 3.64
C ARG A 283 -7.28 -27.41 2.44
N VAL A 284 -8.13 -26.45 2.10
CA VAL A 284 -9.06 -26.57 0.97
C VAL A 284 -8.34 -26.09 -0.31
N PRO A 285 -8.04 -26.97 -1.27
CA PRO A 285 -7.55 -26.58 -2.58
C PRO A 285 -8.70 -26.13 -3.49
N ILE A 286 -8.36 -25.51 -4.60
CA ILE A 286 -9.27 -25.31 -5.73
C ILE A 286 -9.31 -26.61 -6.50
N PHE A 287 -10.49 -27.22 -6.60
CA PHE A 287 -10.73 -28.39 -7.45
C PHE A 287 -10.85 -27.95 -8.91
N ILE A 288 -9.99 -28.50 -9.76
CA ILE A 288 -10.04 -28.27 -11.21
C ILE A 288 -10.69 -29.47 -11.89
N SER A 289 -10.22 -30.68 -11.56
CA SER A 289 -10.77 -31.94 -12.07
C SER A 289 -10.41 -33.09 -11.14
N ALA A 290 -10.89 -34.30 -11.44
CA ALA A 290 -10.49 -35.51 -10.72
C ALA A 290 -8.99 -35.83 -10.80
N GLN A 291 -8.23 -35.06 -11.60
CA GLN A 291 -6.80 -35.23 -11.85
C GLN A 291 -5.97 -33.98 -11.48
N GLU A 292 -6.59 -32.86 -11.09
CA GLU A 292 -5.88 -31.62 -10.83
C GLU A 292 -6.48 -30.78 -9.69
N LEU A 293 -5.62 -30.35 -8.76
CA LEU A 293 -5.93 -29.46 -7.64
C LEU A 293 -4.95 -28.30 -7.58
N TRP A 294 -5.41 -27.08 -7.28
CA TRP A 294 -4.53 -25.92 -7.11
C TRP A 294 -4.56 -25.42 -5.67
N TYR A 295 -3.41 -25.04 -5.13
CA TYR A 295 -3.32 -24.49 -3.78
C TYR A 295 -2.32 -23.35 -3.68
N LYS A 296 -2.69 -22.26 -3.00
CA LYS A 296 -1.83 -21.09 -2.80
C LYS A 296 -1.13 -21.19 -1.45
N ILE A 297 0.10 -21.70 -1.45
CA ILE A 297 0.88 -22.00 -0.26
C ILE A 297 1.74 -20.82 0.20
N ASN A 298 1.84 -20.60 1.52
CA ASN A 298 2.85 -19.74 2.13
C ASN A 298 3.98 -20.63 2.65
N VAL A 299 5.15 -20.55 2.02
CA VAL A 299 6.30 -21.39 2.36
C VAL A 299 7.35 -20.69 3.22
N GLY A 300 7.12 -19.42 3.56
CA GLY A 300 8.07 -18.61 4.31
C GLY A 300 9.34 -18.24 3.54
N SER A 301 10.29 -17.65 4.27
CA SER A 301 11.50 -17.01 3.75
C SER A 301 12.75 -17.90 3.74
N ASN A 302 12.65 -19.12 4.27
CA ASN A 302 13.78 -20.02 4.45
C ASN A 302 13.65 -21.24 3.54
N ALA A 303 14.79 -21.82 3.14
CA ALA A 303 14.82 -23.07 2.41
C ALA A 303 14.33 -24.21 3.31
N ASN A 304 13.40 -25.03 2.83
CA ASN A 304 12.79 -26.11 3.58
C ASN A 304 12.23 -27.18 2.65
N ASP A 305 12.22 -28.41 3.13
CA ASP A 305 11.54 -29.52 2.46
C ASP A 305 10.08 -29.60 2.92
N TRP A 306 9.18 -29.80 1.95
CA TRP A 306 7.76 -29.88 2.19
C TRP A 306 7.17 -31.15 1.62
N THR A 307 6.12 -31.63 2.27
CA THR A 307 5.29 -32.71 1.74
C THR A 307 3.81 -32.34 1.70
N VAL A 308 3.09 -33.00 0.81
CA VAL A 308 1.63 -32.89 0.68
C VAL A 308 1.00 -34.28 0.59
N LYS A 309 -0.16 -34.42 1.23
CA LYS A 309 -1.10 -35.53 1.02
C LYS A 309 -2.45 -34.96 0.60
N VAL A 310 -3.17 -35.69 -0.24
CA VAL A 310 -4.57 -35.43 -0.58
C VAL A 310 -5.46 -36.36 0.25
N LEU A 311 -6.56 -35.84 0.77
CA LEU A 311 -7.51 -36.55 1.64
C LEU A 311 -8.90 -36.52 1.04
N ASN A 312 -9.52 -37.69 0.91
CA ASN A 312 -10.94 -37.86 0.57
C ASN A 312 -11.64 -38.50 1.78
N GLY A 313 -12.16 -37.68 2.69
CA GLY A 313 -12.66 -38.16 3.98
C GLY A 313 -11.58 -38.89 4.77
N LYS A 314 -11.78 -40.18 5.07
CA LYS A 314 -10.81 -41.03 5.79
C LYS A 314 -9.65 -41.53 4.92
N ARG A 315 -9.80 -41.53 3.58
CA ARG A 315 -8.78 -42.06 2.65
C ARG A 315 -7.71 -41.01 2.36
N ARG A 316 -6.44 -41.43 2.32
CA ARG A 316 -5.26 -40.55 2.20
C ARG A 316 -4.34 -41.03 1.09
N SER A 317 -3.79 -40.10 0.31
CA SER A 317 -2.74 -40.42 -0.66
C SER A 317 -1.41 -40.76 0.03
N LYS A 318 -0.49 -41.40 -0.73
CA LYS A 318 0.93 -41.37 -0.38
C LYS A 318 1.42 -39.92 -0.31
N SER A 319 2.46 -39.69 0.51
CA SER A 319 3.09 -38.37 0.66
C SER A 319 3.89 -38.04 -0.59
N SER A 320 3.70 -36.85 -1.15
CA SER A 320 4.51 -36.34 -2.27
C SER A 320 5.30 -35.11 -1.82
N ALA A 321 6.54 -34.96 -2.31
CA ALA A 321 7.50 -33.97 -1.84
C ALA A 321 7.72 -32.83 -2.84
N PHE A 322 7.97 -31.63 -2.31
CA PHE A 322 8.47 -30.48 -3.08
C PHE A 322 9.41 -29.65 -2.20
N LYS A 323 10.30 -28.86 -2.83
CA LYS A 323 11.35 -28.12 -2.13
C LYS A 323 11.16 -26.61 -2.22
N VAL A 324 11.56 -25.90 -1.17
CA VAL A 324 11.64 -24.44 -1.15
C VAL A 324 13.10 -24.04 -1.17
N MET A 325 13.49 -23.26 -2.17
CA MET A 325 14.85 -22.79 -2.42
C MET A 325 14.94 -21.31 -2.07
N THR A 326 15.96 -20.89 -1.32
CA THR A 326 16.31 -19.47 -1.22
C THR A 326 16.92 -19.01 -2.54
N GLY A 327 16.43 -17.92 -3.12
CA GLY A 327 17.09 -17.29 -4.29
C GLY A 327 18.51 -16.81 -3.97
N PRO A 328 19.28 -16.31 -4.96
CA PRO A 328 20.66 -15.88 -4.76
C PRO A 328 20.77 -14.89 -3.59
N LEU A 329 21.79 -15.10 -2.76
CA LEU A 329 22.04 -14.33 -1.55
C LEU A 329 22.40 -12.88 -1.91
N VAL A 330 21.39 -12.00 -2.05
CA VAL A 330 21.62 -10.55 -2.18
C VAL A 330 22.20 -10.03 -0.86
N PRO A 331 23.45 -9.53 -0.78
CA PRO A 331 24.02 -9.14 0.51
C PRO A 331 23.55 -7.75 0.99
N GLY A 332 23.81 -7.41 2.26
CA GLY A 332 23.46 -6.12 2.88
C GLY A 332 22.21 -6.13 3.77
N LYS A 333 21.97 -5.02 4.47
CA LYS A 333 20.90 -4.87 5.49
C LYS A 333 19.50 -4.75 4.88
N TYR A 334 19.40 -4.18 3.68
CA TYR A 334 18.16 -3.83 2.99
C TYR A 334 18.03 -4.61 1.68
N ARG A 335 17.98 -5.94 1.80
CA ARG A 335 17.94 -6.88 0.68
C ARG A 335 16.65 -6.74 -0.14
N GLU A 336 15.55 -6.44 0.54
CA GLU A 336 14.23 -6.23 -0.05
C GLU A 336 14.23 -5.17 -1.15
N ALA A 337 15.14 -4.19 -1.07
CA ALA A 337 15.27 -3.10 -2.02
C ALA A 337 15.77 -3.54 -3.42
N SER A 338 16.36 -4.74 -3.53
CA SER A 338 16.76 -5.36 -4.81
C SER A 338 15.88 -6.56 -5.20
N ILE A 339 15.02 -7.06 -4.30
CA ILE A 339 14.28 -8.31 -4.52
C ILE A 339 12.80 -8.05 -4.85
N ARG A 340 12.22 -6.94 -4.39
CA ARG A 340 10.82 -6.59 -4.65
C ARG A 340 10.60 -5.09 -4.68
N TYR A 341 9.48 -4.64 -5.25
CA TYR A 341 9.07 -3.24 -5.12
C TYR A 341 8.80 -2.88 -3.64
N LEU A 342 9.37 -1.77 -3.20
CA LEU A 342 9.17 -1.19 -1.87
C LEU A 342 7.82 -0.46 -1.81
N ASN A 343 7.23 -0.45 -0.64
CA ASN A 343 6.00 0.27 -0.34
C ASN A 343 6.19 1.19 0.88
N SER A 344 5.18 2.01 1.20
CA SER A 344 5.31 3.03 2.24
C SER A 344 5.58 2.47 3.66
N SER A 345 5.25 1.22 3.97
CA SER A 345 5.63 0.59 5.25
C SER A 345 7.13 0.34 5.32
N ASP A 346 7.74 -0.08 4.21
CA ASP A 346 9.18 -0.37 4.14
C ASP A 346 10.04 0.86 4.42
N LEU A 347 9.50 2.07 4.23
CA LEU A 347 10.18 3.36 4.48
C LEU A 347 9.69 4.09 5.73
N ARG A 348 8.73 3.53 6.47
CA ARG A 348 8.12 4.16 7.65
C ARG A 348 9.07 4.05 8.85
N GLY A 349 9.19 5.11 9.65
CA GLY A 349 10.03 5.13 10.85
C GLY A 349 11.54 5.08 10.59
N ARG A 350 11.97 4.94 9.33
CA ARG A 350 13.38 4.96 8.95
C ARG A 350 13.95 6.37 9.04
N SER A 351 15.16 6.48 9.59
CA SER A 351 15.89 7.74 9.64
C SER A 351 16.32 8.21 8.25
N ALA A 352 16.70 9.48 8.12
CA ALA A 352 17.30 9.98 6.88
C ALA A 352 18.57 9.20 6.50
N TRP A 353 19.33 8.73 7.50
CA TRP A 353 20.49 7.89 7.30
C TRP A 353 20.12 6.49 6.80
N ASP A 354 19.13 5.83 7.39
CA ASP A 354 18.68 4.49 6.96
C ASP A 354 18.19 4.47 5.52
N LEU A 355 17.43 5.50 5.12
CA LEU A 355 16.96 5.64 3.74
C LEU A 355 18.14 5.84 2.77
N LYS A 356 19.14 6.63 3.20
CA LYS A 356 20.33 6.87 2.39
C LYS A 356 21.17 5.60 2.26
N VAL A 357 21.36 4.84 3.33
CA VAL A 357 22.04 3.54 3.29
C VAL A 357 21.25 2.55 2.43
N MET A 358 19.94 2.41 2.62
CA MET A 358 19.06 1.54 1.83
C MET A 358 19.14 1.81 0.33
N ARG A 359 19.13 3.08 -0.07
CA ARG A 359 19.28 3.47 -1.47
C ARG A 359 20.67 3.13 -2.01
N ASN A 360 21.72 3.37 -1.22
CA ASN A 360 23.10 3.20 -1.64
C ASN A 360 23.58 1.74 -1.58
N GLU A 361 22.95 0.88 -0.78
CA GLU A 361 23.21 -0.57 -0.78
C GLU A 361 22.93 -1.21 -2.14
N ILE A 362 21.92 -0.71 -2.86
CA ILE A 362 21.64 -1.14 -4.24
C ILE A 362 22.87 -0.90 -5.12
N PHE A 363 23.42 0.31 -5.12
CA PHE A 363 24.63 0.63 -5.91
C PHE A 363 25.88 -0.11 -5.41
N ALA A 364 26.00 -0.31 -4.10
CA ALA A 364 27.12 -1.00 -3.48
C ALA A 364 27.23 -2.47 -3.94
N ARG A 365 26.09 -3.15 -4.16
CA ARG A 365 26.06 -4.54 -4.68
C ARG A 365 26.68 -4.69 -6.07
N TYR A 366 26.73 -3.62 -6.84
CA TYR A 366 27.38 -3.56 -8.15
C TYR A 366 28.79 -2.96 -8.08
N GLY A 367 29.33 -2.76 -6.87
CA GLY A 367 30.67 -2.22 -6.65
C GLY A 367 30.80 -0.73 -6.90
N TYR A 368 29.74 0.06 -6.67
CA TYR A 368 29.84 1.52 -6.82
C TYR A 368 30.87 2.13 -5.86
N ILE A 369 31.78 2.95 -6.37
CA ILE A 369 32.80 3.65 -5.57
C ILE A 369 32.19 4.92 -4.92
N PHE A 370 32.05 4.92 -3.60
CA PHE A 370 31.49 6.05 -2.86
C PHE A 370 32.53 7.14 -2.54
N ASN A 371 32.23 8.39 -2.92
CA ASN A 371 33.05 9.57 -2.58
C ASN A 371 32.58 10.31 -1.32
N THR A 372 31.36 10.06 -0.85
CA THR A 372 30.85 10.69 0.38
C THR A 372 31.49 10.02 1.60
N PRO A 373 32.20 10.74 2.50
CA PRO A 373 32.96 10.13 3.59
C PRO A 373 32.14 9.15 4.43
N LYS A 374 30.95 9.56 4.91
CA LYS A 374 30.07 8.68 5.71
C LYS A 374 29.64 7.40 4.98
N LEU A 375 29.39 7.44 3.66
CA LEU A 375 28.99 6.25 2.90
C LEU A 375 30.20 5.38 2.58
N LYS A 376 31.35 5.98 2.27
CA LYS A 376 32.62 5.27 2.08
C LYS A 376 32.98 4.49 3.34
N ASP A 377 32.94 5.12 4.50
CA ASP A 377 33.25 4.50 5.79
C ASP A 377 32.26 3.40 6.16
N TYR A 378 30.96 3.59 5.87
CA TYR A 378 29.93 2.59 6.11
C TYR A 378 30.13 1.35 5.24
N PHE A 379 30.33 1.53 3.93
CA PHE A 379 30.42 0.43 2.98
C PHE A 379 31.77 -0.30 3.03
N LYS A 380 32.88 0.39 3.31
CA LYS A 380 34.19 -0.24 3.53
C LYS A 380 34.18 -1.26 4.68
N LYS A 381 33.27 -1.11 5.65
CA LYS A 381 33.08 -2.05 6.77
C LYS A 381 32.20 -3.26 6.44
N GLN A 382 31.61 -3.31 5.26
CA GLN A 382 30.74 -4.42 4.86
C GLN A 382 31.56 -5.51 4.17
N ALA A 383 31.58 -6.72 4.75
CA ALA A 383 32.39 -7.83 4.24
C ALA A 383 32.04 -8.25 2.79
N TRP A 384 30.84 -7.92 2.31
CA TRP A 384 30.36 -8.24 0.97
C TRP A 384 30.61 -7.15 -0.06
N TYR A 385 31.07 -5.96 0.35
CA TYR A 385 31.22 -4.81 -0.54
C TYR A 385 32.62 -4.77 -1.16
N GLU A 386 32.66 -4.73 -2.48
CA GLU A 386 33.89 -4.65 -3.26
C GLU A 386 33.80 -3.45 -4.23
N PRO A 387 34.62 -2.40 -4.08
CA PRO A 387 34.57 -1.23 -4.97
C PRO A 387 35.18 -1.54 -6.36
N LYS A 388 34.42 -1.28 -7.43
CA LYS A 388 34.77 -1.61 -8.83
C LYS A 388 34.71 -0.42 -9.77
N SER A 389 33.59 0.32 -9.77
CA SER A 389 33.32 1.35 -10.79
C SER A 389 32.59 2.56 -10.21
N ARG A 390 32.76 3.72 -10.84
CA ARG A 390 31.94 4.92 -10.59
C ARG A 390 30.64 4.93 -11.42
N HIS A 391 30.46 3.97 -12.32
CA HIS A 391 29.31 3.85 -13.21
C HIS A 391 28.74 2.43 -13.09
N VAL A 392 27.66 2.30 -12.32
CA VAL A 392 26.96 1.00 -12.10
C VAL A 392 25.46 1.08 -12.40
N THR A 393 25.03 2.18 -13.01
CA THR A 393 23.60 2.48 -13.21
C THR A 393 22.95 1.67 -14.34
N ARG A 394 23.75 1.16 -15.29
CA ARG A 394 23.26 0.41 -16.45
C ARG A 394 22.89 -1.03 -16.07
N GLU A 395 23.51 -1.53 -15.01
CA GLU A 395 23.41 -2.87 -14.45
C GLU A 395 22.20 -3.02 -13.51
N LEU A 396 21.56 -1.91 -13.15
CA LEU A 396 20.42 -1.89 -12.24
C LEU A 396 19.15 -2.47 -12.88
N THR A 397 18.49 -3.34 -12.14
CA THR A 397 17.20 -3.90 -12.52
C THR A 397 16.08 -2.84 -12.51
N ASP A 398 14.96 -3.13 -13.17
CA ASP A 398 13.77 -2.27 -13.14
C ASP A 398 13.24 -2.07 -11.70
N ILE A 399 13.29 -3.11 -10.87
CA ILE A 399 12.89 -3.07 -9.46
C ILE A 399 13.75 -2.08 -8.68
N GLU A 400 15.06 -2.18 -8.82
CA GLU A 400 16.02 -1.32 -8.14
C GLU A 400 15.89 0.13 -8.58
N ARG A 401 15.76 0.39 -9.89
CA ARG A 401 15.53 1.74 -10.42
C ARG A 401 14.25 2.36 -9.85
N ALA A 402 13.16 1.59 -9.78
CA ALA A 402 11.92 2.05 -9.18
C ALA A 402 12.04 2.33 -7.68
N ASN A 403 12.74 1.45 -6.94
CA ASN A 403 12.96 1.57 -5.50
C ASN A 403 13.85 2.76 -5.14
N ILE A 404 14.91 3.00 -5.92
CA ILE A 404 15.76 4.19 -5.78
C ILE A 404 14.91 5.47 -5.89
N GLN A 405 14.04 5.56 -6.90
CA GLN A 405 13.15 6.73 -7.07
C GLN A 405 12.14 6.84 -5.92
N PHE A 406 11.65 5.73 -5.40
CA PHE A 406 10.72 5.71 -4.28
C PHE A 406 11.37 6.20 -2.97
N ILE A 407 12.59 5.72 -2.68
CA ILE A 407 13.38 6.15 -1.52
C ILE A 407 13.75 7.64 -1.63
N ARG A 408 14.20 8.10 -2.81
CA ARG A 408 14.54 9.53 -3.04
C ARG A 408 13.38 10.47 -2.77
N ARG A 409 12.16 10.10 -3.15
CA ARG A 409 10.96 10.89 -2.84
C ARG A 409 10.71 10.99 -1.34
N ARG A 410 10.97 9.91 -0.59
CA ARG A 410 10.86 9.92 0.87
C ARG A 410 11.95 10.80 1.51
N GLU A 411 13.20 10.67 1.07
CA GLU A 411 14.31 11.53 1.50
C GLU A 411 13.98 13.01 1.29
N ALA A 412 13.47 13.37 0.11
CA ALA A 412 13.04 14.75 -0.20
C ALA A 412 11.89 15.22 0.70
N SER A 413 10.92 14.36 1.02
CA SER A 413 9.84 14.72 1.96
C SER A 413 10.34 14.98 3.38
N ILE A 414 11.33 14.21 3.84
CA ILE A 414 11.95 14.39 5.15
C ILE A 414 12.76 15.68 5.17
N ALA A 415 13.52 15.96 4.11
CA ALA A 415 14.25 17.22 3.96
C ALA A 415 13.29 18.42 3.89
N ALA A 416 12.16 18.33 3.19
CA ALA A 416 11.18 19.42 3.10
C ALA A 416 10.44 19.67 4.42
N ILE A 417 10.17 18.61 5.21
CA ILE A 417 9.64 18.75 6.57
C ILE A 417 10.71 19.41 7.45
N ARG A 418 11.94 18.91 7.42
CA ARG A 418 13.06 19.48 8.16
C ARG A 418 13.26 20.96 7.83
N ASP A 419 13.37 21.33 6.55
CA ASP A 419 13.54 22.72 6.12
C ASP A 419 12.31 23.62 6.45
N LYS A 420 11.11 23.05 6.62
CA LYS A 420 9.90 23.76 7.06
C LYS A 420 9.83 23.97 8.59
N TYR A 421 10.45 23.10 9.38
CA TYR A 421 10.42 23.11 10.85
C TYR A 421 11.79 23.46 11.49
N GLU A 422 12.86 23.58 10.71
CA GLU A 422 14.18 24.14 11.09
C GLU A 422 14.15 25.66 11.25
N ALA A 423 12.99 26.31 11.09
CA ALA A 423 12.79 27.75 11.36
C ALA A 423 12.76 28.09 12.88
N TYR A 424 13.67 27.46 13.63
CA TYR A 424 14.21 27.84 14.94
C TYR A 424 13.50 27.30 16.19
N PRO A 425 13.97 26.17 16.75
CA PRO A 425 13.74 25.81 18.15
C PRO A 425 14.11 26.98 19.08
N ILE A 426 13.24 27.29 20.03
CA ILE A 426 13.43 28.35 21.06
C ILE A 426 14.76 28.24 21.83
N VAL A 427 15.36 27.05 21.84
CA VAL A 427 16.67 26.75 22.46
C VAL A 427 17.83 27.34 21.65
N ILE A 428 17.72 27.44 20.32
CA ILE A 428 18.74 28.07 19.46
C ILE A 428 18.79 29.57 19.70
N ILE A 429 17.61 30.19 19.81
CA ILE A 429 17.47 31.60 20.16
C ILE A 429 18.16 31.87 21.50
N ALA A 430 17.91 31.01 22.50
CA ALA A 430 18.54 31.13 23.82
C ALA A 430 20.06 31.06 23.75
N TRP A 431 20.63 30.11 23.01
CA TRP A 431 22.08 30.01 22.84
C TRP A 431 22.65 31.20 22.09
N LEU A 432 22.11 31.55 20.92
CA LEU A 432 22.61 32.69 20.15
C LEU A 432 22.55 34.00 20.95
N SER A 433 21.51 34.17 21.77
CA SER A 433 21.42 35.31 22.68
C SER A 433 22.42 35.26 23.84
N GLU A 434 22.69 34.09 24.41
CA GLU A 434 23.70 33.91 25.46
C GLU A 434 25.10 34.31 24.97
N ILE A 435 25.44 33.92 23.75
CA ILE A 435 26.76 34.20 23.16
C ILE A 435 26.78 35.49 22.32
N GLY A 436 25.73 36.33 22.39
CA GLY A 436 25.71 37.68 21.81
C GLY A 436 25.47 37.75 20.29
N TYR A 437 25.11 36.65 19.64
CA TYR A 437 24.84 36.59 18.19
C TYR A 437 23.38 36.92 17.82
N LEU A 438 22.50 37.07 18.80
CA LEU A 438 21.10 37.42 18.57
C LEU A 438 20.55 38.25 19.73
N ASN A 439 20.05 39.45 19.47
CA ASN A 439 19.31 40.19 20.48
C ASN A 439 18.01 39.43 20.80
N PRO A 440 17.74 39.08 22.08
CA PRO A 440 16.51 38.39 22.47
C PRO A 440 15.22 39.09 22.00
N LEU A 441 15.23 40.41 21.83
CA LEU A 441 14.08 41.19 21.33
C LEU A 441 13.83 40.99 19.83
N GLU A 442 14.85 40.58 19.08
CA GLU A 442 14.78 40.32 17.64
C GLU A 442 14.49 38.84 17.32
N ALA A 443 14.33 38.01 18.36
CA ALA A 443 14.12 36.56 18.27
C ALA A 443 12.88 36.13 17.48
N SER A 444 11.91 37.03 17.30
CA SER A 444 10.71 36.80 16.49
C SER A 444 10.94 36.98 14.99
N ASN A 445 12.07 37.57 14.57
CA ASN A 445 12.39 37.81 13.17
C ASN A 445 13.28 36.68 12.60
N PRO A 446 12.75 35.83 11.70
CA PRO A 446 13.47 34.67 11.15
C PRO A 446 14.79 35.03 10.44
N GLU A 447 14.89 36.21 9.85
CA GLU A 447 16.10 36.66 9.15
C GLU A 447 17.19 37.13 10.13
N LYS A 448 16.80 37.66 11.30
CA LYS A 448 17.75 38.01 12.37
C LYS A 448 18.33 36.76 13.02
N VAL A 449 17.51 35.74 13.26
CA VAL A 449 18.00 34.44 13.77
C VAL A 449 18.92 33.76 12.76
N LYS A 450 18.57 33.80 11.46
CA LYS A 450 19.43 33.28 10.38
C LYS A 450 20.78 34.00 10.32
N SER A 451 20.75 35.32 10.47
CA SER A 451 21.94 36.17 10.44
C SER A 451 22.83 35.90 11.66
N GLY A 452 22.24 35.75 12.85
CA GLY A 452 22.95 35.32 14.06
C GLY A 452 23.59 33.95 13.91
N LEU A 453 22.88 32.99 13.28
CA LEU A 453 23.43 31.66 13.02
C LEU A 453 24.60 31.70 12.03
N LYS A 454 24.53 32.55 10.99
CA LYS A 454 25.63 32.76 10.04
C LYS A 454 26.84 33.42 10.70
N ALA A 455 26.62 34.40 11.57
CA ALA A 455 27.69 35.04 12.34
C ALA A 455 28.37 34.04 13.28
N PHE A 456 27.60 33.21 13.99
CA PHE A 456 28.16 32.13 14.80
C PHE A 456 28.94 31.11 13.97
N GLN A 457 28.40 30.71 12.81
CA GLN A 457 29.08 29.79 11.89
C GLN A 457 30.42 30.35 11.42
N ARG A 458 30.46 31.64 11.05
CA ARG A 458 31.68 32.33 10.63
C ARG A 458 32.75 32.28 11.72
N ASP A 459 32.38 32.66 12.94
CA ASP A 459 33.32 32.78 14.06
C ASP A 459 33.77 31.39 14.57
N ALA A 460 32.91 30.38 14.40
CA ALA A 460 33.23 28.98 14.62
C ALA A 460 34.03 28.31 13.47
N ARG A 461 34.41 29.06 12.42
CA ARG A 461 35.10 28.59 11.19
C ARG A 461 34.33 27.46 10.47
N LEU A 462 33.02 27.60 10.36
CA LEU A 462 32.09 26.68 9.72
C LEU A 462 31.44 27.31 8.47
N PRO A 463 30.91 26.50 7.52
CA PRO A 463 30.16 27.02 6.38
C PRO A 463 28.95 27.86 6.82
N GLN A 464 28.89 29.11 6.35
CA GLN A 464 27.90 30.14 6.72
C GLN A 464 26.52 29.92 6.04
N THR A 465 25.99 28.72 6.17
CA THR A 465 24.76 28.28 5.50
C THR A 465 23.50 28.93 6.09
N GLY A 466 23.58 29.46 7.32
CA GLY A 466 22.41 29.88 8.10
C GLY A 466 21.47 28.72 8.45
N LYS A 467 21.91 27.47 8.28
CA LYS A 467 21.17 26.26 8.62
C LYS A 467 21.79 25.59 9.85
N LEU A 468 20.94 24.93 10.62
CA LEU A 468 21.36 24.15 11.78
C LEU A 468 21.77 22.74 11.33
N ASP A 469 23.06 22.42 11.44
CA ASP A 469 23.57 21.07 11.18
C ASP A 469 24.13 20.40 12.45
N ASP A 470 24.46 19.12 12.35
CA ASP A 470 24.95 18.32 13.49
C ASP A 470 26.19 18.92 14.18
N LYS A 471 27.06 19.62 13.43
CA LYS A 471 28.29 20.23 13.95
C LYS A 471 27.97 21.50 14.73
N ILE A 472 27.07 22.32 14.20
CA ILE A 472 26.61 23.56 14.83
C ILE A 472 25.81 23.25 16.09
N TRP A 473 24.92 22.27 16.03
CA TRP A 473 24.15 21.82 17.19
C TRP A 473 25.06 21.40 18.34
N LYS A 474 26.09 20.57 18.05
CA LYS A 474 27.04 20.11 19.07
C LYS A 474 27.70 21.28 19.79
N LYS A 475 28.15 22.30 19.04
CA LYS A 475 28.79 23.49 19.61
C LYS A 475 27.81 24.36 20.41
N LEU A 476 26.62 24.63 19.88
CA LEU A 476 25.62 25.44 20.60
C LEU A 476 25.12 24.73 21.87
N SER A 477 24.96 23.41 21.85
CA SER A 477 24.46 22.64 23.00
C SER A 477 25.41 22.58 24.20
N GLN A 478 26.68 22.95 24.01
CA GLN A 478 27.68 23.04 25.08
C GLN A 478 27.63 24.36 25.83
N ILE A 479 26.87 25.35 25.33
CA ILE A 479 26.73 26.67 25.95
C ILE A 479 25.82 26.55 27.16
N LYS A 480 26.38 26.82 28.34
CA LYS A 480 25.61 26.91 29.60
C LYS A 480 24.85 28.23 29.63
N LEU A 481 23.52 28.15 29.68
CA LEU A 481 22.67 29.33 29.78
C LEU A 481 22.73 29.97 31.18
N THR A 482 22.97 31.27 31.24
CA THR A 482 22.98 32.04 32.48
C THR A 482 21.56 32.24 33.03
N SER A 483 21.46 32.54 34.32
CA SER A 483 20.19 32.88 34.96
C SER A 483 19.53 34.12 34.33
N LYS A 484 20.32 35.06 33.80
CA LYS A 484 19.84 36.25 33.09
C LYS A 484 19.15 35.87 31.78
N THR A 485 19.82 35.11 30.92
CA THR A 485 19.24 34.64 29.65
C THR A 485 18.06 33.71 29.88
N LYS A 486 18.11 32.85 30.89
CA LYS A 486 16.96 32.03 31.32
C LYS A 486 15.77 32.90 31.73
N ARG A 487 15.98 34.00 32.47
CA ARG A 487 14.93 34.96 32.84
C ARG A 487 14.42 35.77 31.65
N GLN A 488 15.28 36.21 30.74
CA GLN A 488 14.88 36.93 29.53
C GLN A 488 14.11 36.02 28.58
N LEU A 489 14.55 34.78 28.40
CA LEU A 489 13.83 33.74 27.68
C LEU A 489 12.49 33.44 28.35
N HIS A 490 12.46 33.29 29.67
CA HIS A 490 11.22 33.13 30.43
C HIS A 490 10.30 34.35 30.26
N SER A 491 10.85 35.56 30.19
CA SER A 491 10.10 36.81 29.98
C SER A 491 9.57 36.92 28.56
N LEU A 492 10.33 36.50 27.54
CA LEU A 492 9.88 36.43 26.14
C LEU A 492 8.83 35.32 25.95
N ILE A 493 9.01 34.19 26.64
CA ILE A 493 8.03 33.10 26.79
C ILE A 493 6.86 33.52 27.69
N LYS A 494 6.92 34.63 28.40
CA LYS A 494 5.81 35.14 29.21
C LYS A 494 5.09 36.29 28.52
N SER A 495 5.81 37.15 27.78
CA SER A 495 5.28 38.31 27.06
C SER A 495 4.60 37.92 25.75
N LYS A 496 5.15 36.95 25.01
CA LYS A 496 4.49 36.34 23.83
C LYS A 496 3.24 35.54 24.21
N TRP A 497 2.96 35.38 25.51
CA TRP A 497 1.98 34.43 26.06
C TRP A 497 1.02 35.04 27.09
N ARG A 498 1.18 36.33 27.46
CA ARG A 498 0.32 37.04 28.42
C ARG A 498 -0.98 37.58 27.81
N SER A 499 -1.12 37.56 26.48
CA SER A 499 -2.27 38.14 25.77
C SER A 499 -3.26 37.11 25.21
N SER A 500 -3.25 35.83 25.63
CA SER A 500 -4.32 34.90 25.23
C SER A 500 -4.56 33.76 26.22
N PRO A 501 -5.80 33.47 26.65
CA PRO A 501 -6.14 32.39 27.59
C PRO A 501 -5.98 30.95 27.04
N ARG A 502 -5.26 30.75 25.94
CA ARG A 502 -5.02 29.44 25.32
C ARG A 502 -3.55 29.36 24.90
N SER A 503 -2.90 28.22 25.12
CA SER A 503 -1.48 28.00 24.79
C SER A 503 -1.29 27.81 23.28
N CYS A 504 -1.25 28.92 22.53
CA CYS A 504 -1.31 28.95 21.06
C CYS A 504 0.02 28.66 20.33
N ASP A 505 1.11 28.38 21.06
CA ASP A 505 2.44 28.26 20.46
C ASP A 505 2.61 26.93 19.70
N PRO A 506 3.06 26.97 18.44
CA PRO A 506 3.19 25.78 17.60
C PRO A 506 4.11 24.70 18.16
N ASP A 507 5.17 25.07 18.90
CA ASP A 507 6.13 24.13 19.46
C ASP A 507 5.54 23.46 20.70
N PHE A 508 4.89 24.22 21.58
CA PHE A 508 4.15 23.67 22.71
C PHE A 508 3.02 22.75 22.26
N ILE A 509 2.21 23.19 21.31
CA ILE A 509 1.11 22.41 20.75
C ILE A 509 1.66 21.15 20.09
N TRP A 510 2.76 21.25 19.34
CA TRP A 510 3.33 20.08 18.68
C TRP A 510 3.92 19.08 19.69
N ILE A 511 4.63 19.54 20.73
CA ILE A 511 5.18 18.68 21.79
C ILE A 511 4.04 18.02 22.58
N ALA A 512 3.06 18.80 23.03
CA ALA A 512 1.90 18.30 23.76
C ALA A 512 1.08 17.29 22.94
N VAL A 513 0.84 17.58 21.66
CA VAL A 513 0.13 16.69 20.75
C VAL A 513 0.95 15.44 20.42
N SER A 514 2.28 15.55 20.30
CA SER A 514 3.16 14.41 20.04
C SER A 514 3.23 13.46 21.24
N LEU A 515 3.33 14.01 22.45
CA LEU A 515 3.29 13.24 23.69
C LEU A 515 1.89 12.65 23.95
N ALA A 516 0.82 13.33 23.56
CA ALA A 516 -0.55 12.80 23.64
C ALA A 516 -0.80 11.65 22.65
N GLU A 517 -0.28 11.76 21.42
CA GLU A 517 -0.40 10.71 20.40
C GLU A 517 0.23 9.39 20.87
N ILE A 518 1.27 9.47 21.69
CA ILE A 518 1.97 8.30 22.23
C ILE A 518 1.59 7.99 23.70
N GLY A 519 0.54 8.64 24.23
CA GLY A 519 -0.13 8.20 25.47
C GLY A 519 0.36 8.83 26.79
N TYR A 520 1.16 9.89 26.79
CA TYR A 520 1.63 10.52 28.04
C TYR A 520 0.64 11.51 28.67
N PHE A 521 -0.59 11.60 28.15
CA PHE A 521 -1.66 12.39 28.74
C PHE A 521 -2.96 11.60 28.81
N THR A 522 -3.59 11.62 29.98
CA THR A 522 -4.92 11.06 30.23
C THR A 522 -6.04 12.10 30.17
N GLN A 523 -5.66 13.37 30.33
CA GLN A 523 -6.55 14.52 30.30
C GLN A 523 -6.68 15.13 28.90
N ARG A 524 -7.72 15.96 28.71
CA ARG A 524 -8.01 16.63 27.43
C ARG A 524 -6.87 17.58 27.05
N LEU A 525 -6.50 17.63 25.76
CA LEU A 525 -5.38 18.45 25.28
C LEU A 525 -5.55 19.95 25.59
N GLU A 526 -6.81 20.39 25.65
CA GLU A 526 -7.23 21.75 25.96
C GLU A 526 -6.94 22.15 27.43
N SER A 527 -6.76 21.18 28.33
CA SER A 527 -6.44 21.42 29.75
C SER A 527 -4.96 21.17 30.08
N ILE A 528 -4.14 20.80 29.10
CA ILE A 528 -2.70 20.55 29.28
C ILE A 528 -1.97 21.88 29.41
N ASN A 529 -1.12 21.97 30.44
CA ASN A 529 -0.29 23.14 30.72
C ASN A 529 1.19 22.73 30.79
N MET A 530 2.07 23.70 31.04
CA MET A 530 3.51 23.47 31.06
C MET A 530 3.96 22.46 32.13
N THR A 531 3.30 22.43 33.29
CA THR A 531 3.58 21.45 34.35
C THR A 531 3.29 20.03 33.87
N HIS A 532 2.16 19.85 33.18
CA HIS A 532 1.79 18.58 32.56
C HIS A 532 2.77 18.17 31.45
N VAL A 533 3.16 19.09 30.57
CA VAL A 533 4.12 18.79 29.48
C VAL A 533 5.50 18.45 30.02
N LYS A 534 5.98 19.15 31.05
CA LYS A 534 7.26 18.81 31.70
C LYS A 534 7.21 17.44 32.38
N ALA A 535 6.11 17.11 33.05
CA ALA A 535 5.91 15.79 33.64
C ALA A 535 5.88 14.69 32.57
N ALA A 536 5.16 14.92 31.47
CA ALA A 536 5.09 14.01 30.33
C ALA A 536 6.44 13.84 29.61
N LEU A 537 7.23 14.91 29.47
CA LEU A 537 8.59 14.83 28.94
C LEU A 537 9.50 14.03 29.84
N LYS A 538 9.46 14.23 31.16
CA LYS A 538 10.24 13.41 32.12
C LYS A 538 9.85 11.93 32.04
N ALA A 539 8.55 11.64 31.95
CA ALA A 539 8.06 10.27 31.79
C ALA A 539 8.51 9.66 30.45
N PHE A 540 8.40 10.41 29.35
CA PHE A 540 8.88 9.97 28.04
C PHE A 540 10.38 9.74 28.01
N GLN A 541 11.17 10.61 28.66
CA GLN A 541 12.61 10.47 28.77
C GLN A 541 13.00 9.24 29.57
N ARG A 542 12.29 8.95 30.66
CA ARG A 542 12.46 7.73 31.44
C ARG A 542 12.22 6.48 30.59
N ASP A 543 11.10 6.44 29.88
CA ASP A 543 10.70 5.29 29.06
C ASP A 543 11.60 5.13 27.83
N ALA A 544 12.16 6.25 27.35
CA ALA A 544 13.18 6.28 26.32
C ALA A 544 14.59 5.93 26.82
N GLY A 545 14.79 5.70 28.12
CA GLY A 545 16.09 5.39 28.73
C GLY A 545 17.10 6.54 28.62
N VAL A 546 16.64 7.79 28.77
CA VAL A 546 17.48 9.01 28.74
C VAL A 546 17.26 9.85 30.00
N LEU A 547 18.15 10.83 30.23
CA LEU A 547 18.10 11.67 31.42
C LEU A 547 16.77 12.45 31.50
N GLN A 548 16.09 12.37 32.65
CA GLN A 548 14.74 12.92 32.87
C GLN A 548 14.78 14.43 33.16
N THR A 549 15.32 15.20 32.21
CA THR A 549 15.49 16.64 32.33
C THR A 549 14.16 17.40 32.34
N GLY A 550 13.10 16.82 31.77
CA GLY A 550 11.83 17.49 31.51
C GLY A 550 11.92 18.57 30.44
N LEU A 551 13.03 18.58 29.69
CA LEU A 551 13.33 19.52 28.62
C LEU A 551 13.39 18.78 27.29
N LEU A 552 13.06 19.48 26.20
CA LEU A 552 13.21 18.92 24.85
C LEU A 552 14.68 19.04 24.39
N ASP A 553 15.56 18.24 24.99
CA ASP A 553 16.97 18.14 24.58
C ASP A 553 17.14 17.35 23.27
N LYS A 554 18.37 17.33 22.73
CA LYS A 554 18.69 16.69 21.44
C LYS A 554 18.19 15.24 21.38
N THR A 555 18.48 14.46 22.41
CA THR A 555 18.16 13.04 22.45
C THR A 555 16.65 12.83 22.56
N THR A 556 15.97 13.70 23.31
CA THR A 556 14.51 13.71 23.42
C THR A 556 13.85 14.10 22.09
N TRP A 557 14.37 15.11 21.40
CA TRP A 557 13.90 15.55 20.07
C TRP A 557 14.13 14.50 18.99
N GLU A 558 15.30 13.84 18.96
CA GLU A 558 15.60 12.77 18.00
C GLU A 558 14.64 11.57 18.16
N LYS A 559 14.15 11.33 19.38
CA LYS A 559 13.19 10.27 19.67
C LYS A 559 11.73 10.72 19.45
N LEU A 560 11.40 12.00 19.61
CA LEU A 560 10.04 12.54 19.46
C LEU A 560 9.72 12.96 18.01
N SER A 561 10.67 13.56 17.29
CA SER A 561 10.50 14.10 15.92
C SER A 561 10.11 13.11 14.82
N PRO A 562 10.42 11.79 14.90
CA PRO A 562 9.96 10.82 13.90
C PRO A 562 8.47 10.46 14.01
N LEU A 563 7.79 10.87 15.09
CA LEU A 563 6.41 10.49 15.38
C LEU A 563 5.44 11.08 14.35
N ARG A 564 4.69 10.19 13.68
CA ARG A 564 3.68 10.61 12.71
C ARG A 564 2.34 10.77 13.40
N LEU A 565 2.03 12.01 13.77
CA LEU A 565 0.72 12.39 14.33
C LEU A 565 -0.44 11.83 13.50
N SER A 566 -1.46 11.27 14.15
CA SER A 566 -2.68 10.82 13.50
C SER A 566 -3.39 11.98 12.80
N THR A 567 -4.29 11.68 11.86
CA THR A 567 -5.11 12.74 11.22
C THR A 567 -6.01 13.45 12.25
N LYS A 568 -6.36 12.77 13.36
CA LYS A 568 -7.07 13.37 14.50
C LYS A 568 -6.19 14.39 15.22
N MET A 569 -4.98 13.98 15.61
CA MET A 569 -4.04 14.86 16.31
C MET A 569 -3.56 16.03 15.44
N ARG A 570 -3.38 15.82 14.13
CA ARG A 570 -3.10 16.92 13.19
C ARG A 570 -4.22 17.94 13.08
N LYS A 571 -5.48 17.50 13.15
CA LYS A 571 -6.62 18.42 13.21
C LYS A 571 -6.72 19.12 14.56
N GLN A 572 -6.36 18.44 15.65
CA GLN A 572 -6.29 19.05 16.97
C GLN A 572 -5.20 20.12 17.04
N ILE A 573 -4.08 19.97 16.32
CA ILE A 573 -3.11 21.08 16.15
C ILE A 573 -3.81 22.31 15.58
N ASP A 574 -4.62 22.16 14.53
CA ASP A 574 -5.31 23.30 13.90
C ASP A 574 -6.46 23.87 14.75
N VAL A 575 -6.99 23.11 15.71
CA VAL A 575 -8.02 23.54 16.68
C VAL A 575 -7.41 24.21 17.92
N LEU A 576 -6.23 23.73 18.35
CA LEU A 576 -5.46 24.26 19.48
C LEU A 576 -4.63 25.48 19.07
N ARG A 577 -4.33 25.63 17.77
CA ARG A 577 -3.85 26.87 17.18
C ARG A 577 -4.94 27.92 17.34
N CYS A 578 -4.63 28.97 18.09
CA CYS A 578 -5.49 30.13 18.15
C CYS A 578 -5.50 30.80 16.77
N ARG A 579 -6.69 31.20 16.32
CA ARG A 579 -6.85 32.02 15.12
C ARG A 579 -6.36 33.42 15.37
#